data_AF-A0A401I922-F1
#
_entry.id   AF-A0A401I922-F1
#
_cell.length_a   1.000
_cell.length_b   1.000
_cell.length_c   1.000
_cell.angle_alpha   90.00
_cell.angle_beta   90.00
_cell.angle_gamma   90.00
#
_symmetry.space_group_name_H-M   'P 1'
#
loop_
_entity.id
_entity.type
_entity.pdbx_description
1 polymer ?
#
loop_
_entity_poly.entity_id
_entity_poly.type
_entity_poly.pdbx_seq_one_letter_code
_entity_poly.pdbx_strand_id
1 'polypeptide(L)'
;MVASACATDEVERAKTPTPDYITLTYTHDVEQEGEDETRMDMELWEYDPATTEAVRRFATEYTSQYPLGFYDKAHQVAYYTKQSEQGGDQIYRTDLQTNEETALTEPLTAVNYIYPLEDRVLFVACLKGMRNLRLGAIDKKTGDISYWEPEPDMEPGGSRHGGVEDASIEAFTVDEAHERIYLSVFSEGKRQHSIENQNNQDGQNNFQMPIHTVYETDYALQHTESLFSEPEWVRTVMANGDHVLALSDKRYNDPTGASTLIDYDREHRSIVKTPWTASRLQVGDANYASDGKIIYGIAIVDDKRGLYAYDIDTASFTARFVPEDGFVNNITVVKR
;
A
#
# COMPACT_ATOMS: atom_id res chain seq x y z
N MET A 1 -49.75 -17.73 43.19
CA MET A 1 -49.24 -17.43 41.84
C MET A 1 -47.77 -17.11 41.99
N VAL A 2 -46.90 -18.03 41.58
CA VAL A 2 -45.46 -17.81 41.52
C VAL A 2 -45.14 -17.67 40.04
N ALA A 3 -44.71 -16.47 39.63
CA ALA A 3 -44.35 -16.20 38.25
C ALA A 3 -42.94 -16.76 37.99
N SER A 4 -42.86 -17.72 37.08
CA SER A 4 -41.63 -18.25 36.53
C SER A 4 -41.10 -17.27 35.49
N ALA A 5 -39.94 -16.67 35.75
CA ALA A 5 -39.19 -15.93 34.76
C ALA A 5 -38.31 -16.92 33.98
N CYS A 6 -38.65 -17.18 32.72
CA CYS A 6 -37.74 -17.85 31.80
C CYS A 6 -36.69 -16.84 31.34
N ALA A 7 -35.47 -17.00 31.81
CA ALA A 7 -34.30 -16.40 31.16
C ALA A 7 -34.04 -17.19 29.88
N THR A 8 -34.14 -16.51 28.74
CA THR A 8 -33.65 -17.02 27.46
C THR A 8 -32.16 -16.76 27.40
N ASP A 9 -31.36 -17.81 27.51
CA ASP A 9 -29.94 -17.79 27.16
C ASP A 9 -29.82 -17.58 25.64
N GLU A 10 -29.55 -16.35 25.22
CA GLU A 10 -28.97 -16.11 23.90
C GLU A 10 -27.54 -16.62 23.92
N VAL A 11 -27.34 -17.82 23.36
CA VAL A 11 -26.02 -18.33 23.02
C VAL A 11 -25.46 -17.39 21.94
N GLU A 12 -24.54 -16.51 22.31
CA GLU A 12 -23.65 -15.83 21.37
C GLU A 12 -22.99 -16.91 20.50
N ARG A 13 -23.47 -17.07 19.27
CA ARG A 13 -22.71 -17.75 18.24
C ARG A 13 -21.45 -16.92 18.03
N ALA A 14 -20.32 -17.43 18.53
CA ALA A 14 -19.00 -16.95 18.12
C ALA A 14 -19.00 -16.86 16.59
N LYS A 15 -18.91 -15.64 16.05
CA LYS A 15 -18.70 -15.43 14.63
C LYS A 15 -17.37 -16.09 14.31
N THR A 16 -17.39 -17.17 13.54
CA THR A 16 -16.16 -17.72 12.97
C THR A 16 -15.45 -16.58 12.23
N PRO A 17 -14.18 -16.28 12.52
CA PRO A 17 -13.43 -15.27 11.80
C PRO A 17 -13.52 -15.56 10.30
N THR A 18 -13.80 -14.53 9.51
CA THR A 18 -13.81 -14.72 8.05
C THR A 18 -12.35 -14.81 7.62
N PRO A 19 -11.93 -15.82 6.83
CA PRO A 19 -10.53 -15.95 6.48
C PRO A 19 -10.06 -14.73 5.67
N ASP A 20 -8.78 -14.36 5.88
CA ASP A 20 -8.08 -13.38 5.05
C ASP A 20 -8.22 -13.73 3.57
N TYR A 21 -8.22 -12.71 2.71
CA TYR A 21 -7.97 -12.89 1.29
C TYR A 21 -6.96 -11.86 0.82
N ILE A 22 -6.36 -12.11 -0.35
CA ILE A 22 -5.42 -11.18 -0.97
C ILE A 22 -6.06 -10.66 -2.24
N THR A 23 -6.18 -9.34 -2.37
CA THR A 23 -6.44 -8.72 -3.66
C THR A 23 -5.11 -8.46 -4.35
N LEU A 24 -5.04 -8.76 -5.64
CA LEU A 24 -3.88 -8.44 -6.45
C LEU A 24 -4.28 -7.87 -7.81
N THR A 25 -3.48 -6.95 -8.31
CA THR A 25 -3.61 -6.41 -9.66
C THR A 25 -2.60 -7.09 -10.56
N TYR A 26 -3.06 -7.66 -11.66
CA TYR A 26 -2.25 -8.36 -12.65
C TYR A 26 -2.40 -7.68 -14.00
N THR A 27 -1.30 -7.51 -14.74
CA THR A 27 -1.34 -7.00 -16.11
C THR A 27 -0.69 -7.96 -17.07
N HIS A 28 -1.24 -8.08 -18.27
CA HIS A 28 -0.72 -8.93 -19.32
C HIS A 28 -0.98 -8.33 -20.70
N ASP A 29 -0.16 -8.75 -21.66
CA ASP A 29 -0.33 -8.41 -23.07
C ASP A 29 -1.52 -9.16 -23.66
N VAL A 30 -2.30 -8.46 -24.49
CA VAL A 30 -3.39 -9.03 -25.27
C VAL A 30 -3.00 -9.01 -26.74
N GLU A 31 -2.85 -10.20 -27.33
CA GLU A 31 -2.62 -10.33 -28.77
C GLU A 31 -3.85 -9.85 -29.54
N GLN A 32 -3.67 -8.84 -30.40
CA GLN A 32 -4.69 -8.36 -31.31
C GLN A 32 -4.30 -8.71 -32.75
N GLU A 33 -5.14 -9.51 -33.43
CA GLU A 33 -4.91 -9.87 -34.82
C GLU A 33 -4.93 -8.62 -35.72
N GLY A 34 -3.78 -8.30 -36.33
CA GLY A 34 -3.68 -7.25 -37.34
C GLY A 34 -3.42 -5.83 -36.81
N GLU A 35 -3.10 -5.68 -35.53
CA GLU A 35 -2.64 -4.40 -34.95
C GLU A 35 -1.13 -4.44 -34.68
N ASP A 36 -0.44 -3.33 -34.96
CA ASP A 36 1.01 -3.19 -34.71
C ASP A 36 1.32 -2.84 -33.23
N GLU A 37 0.32 -2.42 -32.46
CA GLU A 37 0.45 -2.05 -31.04
C GLU A 37 -0.15 -3.14 -30.14
N THR A 38 0.65 -3.61 -29.18
CA THR A 38 0.20 -4.56 -28.16
C THR A 38 -0.63 -3.81 -27.11
N ARG A 39 -1.92 -4.16 -27.00
CA ARG A 39 -2.77 -3.69 -25.89
C ARG A 39 -2.43 -4.50 -24.65
N MET A 40 -2.45 -3.85 -23.49
CA MET A 40 -2.38 -4.54 -22.20
C MET A 40 -3.73 -4.45 -21.49
N ASP A 41 -4.10 -5.53 -20.79
CA ASP A 41 -5.24 -5.53 -19.88
C ASP A 41 -4.75 -5.54 -18.42
N MET A 42 -5.50 -4.86 -17.57
CA MET A 42 -5.42 -4.94 -16.11
C MET A 42 -6.52 -5.88 -15.63
N GLU A 43 -6.18 -6.76 -14.70
CA GLU A 43 -7.11 -7.64 -14.01
C GLU A 43 -6.99 -7.50 -12.50
N LEU A 44 -8.11 -7.59 -11.79
CA LEU A 44 -8.14 -7.72 -10.33
C LEU A 44 -8.50 -9.15 -9.97
N TRP A 45 -7.67 -9.74 -9.13
CA TRP A 45 -7.79 -11.13 -8.70
C TRP A 45 -7.98 -11.20 -7.19
N GLU A 46 -8.79 -12.17 -6.77
CA GLU A 46 -8.88 -12.62 -5.40
C GLU A 46 -8.03 -13.88 -5.25
N TYR A 47 -7.12 -13.88 -4.29
CA TYR A 47 -6.39 -15.06 -3.87
C TYR A 47 -6.82 -15.46 -2.45
N ASP A 48 -7.19 -16.73 -2.28
CA ASP A 48 -7.56 -17.31 -0.99
C ASP A 48 -6.38 -18.12 -0.43
N PRO A 49 -5.73 -17.67 0.65
CA PRO A 49 -4.63 -18.40 1.27
C PRO A 49 -4.96 -19.80 1.80
N ALA A 50 -6.22 -20.03 2.21
CA ALA A 50 -6.63 -21.30 2.80
C ALA A 50 -6.81 -22.40 1.73
N THR A 51 -7.36 -22.03 0.58
CA THR A 51 -7.58 -22.95 -0.55
C THR A 51 -6.46 -22.88 -1.60
N THR A 52 -5.62 -21.86 -1.53
CA THR A 52 -4.58 -21.51 -2.53
C THR A 52 -5.13 -21.21 -3.93
N GLU A 53 -6.42 -20.90 -4.03
CA GLU A 53 -7.09 -20.58 -5.29
C GLU A 53 -6.93 -19.09 -5.64
N ALA A 54 -6.69 -18.80 -6.92
CA ALA A 54 -6.68 -17.45 -7.48
C ALA A 54 -7.82 -17.32 -8.50
N VAL A 55 -8.71 -16.35 -8.32
CA VAL A 55 -9.88 -16.14 -9.16
C VAL A 55 -9.89 -14.71 -9.67
N ARG A 56 -9.93 -14.53 -11.00
CA ARG A 56 -10.16 -13.23 -11.61
C ARG A 56 -11.57 -12.71 -11.29
N ARG A 57 -11.66 -11.47 -10.83
CA ARG A 57 -12.91 -10.81 -10.42
C ARG A 57 -13.30 -9.64 -11.31
N PHE A 58 -12.31 -8.96 -11.90
CA PHE A 58 -12.53 -7.81 -12.76
C PHE A 58 -11.42 -7.73 -13.81
N ALA A 59 -11.72 -7.13 -14.96
CA ALA A 59 -10.75 -6.84 -16.01
C ALA A 59 -11.14 -5.54 -16.73
N THR A 60 -10.13 -4.77 -17.13
CA THR A 60 -10.28 -3.55 -17.92
C THR A 60 -9.02 -3.31 -18.73
N GLU A 61 -9.08 -2.44 -19.73
CA GLU A 61 -7.89 -2.05 -20.50
C GLU A 61 -6.92 -1.27 -19.61
N TYR A 62 -5.63 -1.60 -19.68
CA TYR A 62 -4.59 -0.86 -18.98
C TYR A 62 -4.28 0.45 -19.72
N THR A 63 -4.80 1.55 -19.19
CA THR A 63 -4.61 2.90 -19.77
C THR A 63 -3.87 3.87 -18.84
N SER A 64 -3.81 3.62 -17.54
CA SER A 64 -3.18 4.51 -16.56
C SER A 64 -1.66 4.57 -16.69
N GLN A 65 -1.00 5.48 -15.97
CA GLN A 65 0.46 5.46 -15.87
C GLN A 65 0.93 4.24 -15.06
N TYR A 66 0.29 3.97 -13.92
CA TYR A 66 0.53 2.77 -13.11
C TYR A 66 -0.78 1.99 -12.96
N PRO A 67 -0.81 0.70 -13.31
CA PRO A 67 -2.01 -0.11 -13.19
C PRO A 67 -2.14 -0.60 -11.75
N LEU A 68 -3.04 0.02 -11.00
CA LEU A 68 -3.35 -0.36 -9.63
C LEU A 68 -4.84 -0.64 -9.46
N GLY A 69 -5.14 -1.48 -8.48
CA GLY A 69 -6.49 -1.70 -8.05
C GLY A 69 -6.63 -2.54 -6.81
N PHE A 70 -7.89 -2.69 -6.42
CA PHE A 70 -8.33 -3.34 -5.21
C PHE A 70 -9.72 -3.95 -5.44
N TYR A 71 -9.85 -5.25 -5.20
CA TYR A 71 -11.14 -5.93 -5.17
C TYR A 71 -11.71 -5.96 -3.75
N ASP A 72 -12.82 -5.25 -3.56
CA ASP A 72 -13.61 -5.31 -2.35
C ASP A 72 -14.64 -6.43 -2.45
N LYS A 73 -14.30 -7.57 -1.85
CA LYS A 73 -15.14 -8.77 -1.83
C LYS A 73 -16.42 -8.57 -1.03
N ALA A 74 -16.43 -7.71 0.00
CA ALA A 74 -17.62 -7.53 0.85
C ALA A 74 -18.72 -6.80 0.08
N HIS A 75 -18.32 -5.79 -0.69
CA HIS A 75 -19.25 -4.95 -1.45
C HIS A 75 -19.39 -5.35 -2.92
N GLN A 76 -18.58 -6.31 -3.41
CA GLN A 76 -18.50 -6.68 -4.82
C GLN A 76 -18.17 -5.46 -5.71
N VAL A 77 -17.12 -4.73 -5.33
CA VAL A 77 -16.68 -3.51 -6.03
C VAL A 77 -15.23 -3.67 -6.45
N ALA A 78 -14.92 -3.25 -7.68
CA ALA A 78 -13.56 -3.05 -8.14
C ALA A 78 -13.20 -1.57 -8.02
N TYR A 79 -12.10 -1.26 -7.33
CA TYR A 79 -11.46 0.07 -7.37
C TYR A 79 -10.18 -0.03 -8.20
N TYR A 80 -9.95 0.90 -9.10
CA TYR A 80 -8.79 0.82 -10.01
C TYR A 80 -8.45 2.18 -10.61
N THR A 81 -7.25 2.25 -11.18
CA THR A 81 -6.76 3.42 -11.92
C THR A 81 -7.08 3.29 -13.41
N LYS A 82 -7.49 4.39 -14.04
CA LYS A 82 -7.71 4.50 -15.48
C LYS A 82 -7.32 5.89 -15.95
N GLN A 83 -6.85 6.03 -17.18
CA GLN A 83 -6.51 7.36 -17.71
C GLN A 83 -7.76 8.21 -17.89
N SER A 84 -7.67 9.47 -17.47
CA SER A 84 -8.71 10.47 -17.72
C SER A 84 -8.66 10.97 -19.16
N GLU A 85 -9.82 11.28 -19.75
CA GLU A 85 -9.91 11.99 -21.03
C GLU A 85 -9.19 13.35 -21.01
N GLN A 86 -9.02 13.95 -19.83
CA GLN A 86 -8.33 15.24 -19.63
C GLN A 86 -6.82 15.09 -19.36
N GLY A 87 -6.29 13.88 -19.51
CA GLY A 87 -4.90 13.50 -19.25
C GLY A 87 -4.59 13.32 -17.76
N GLY A 88 -3.71 12.35 -17.48
CA GLY A 88 -3.41 11.87 -16.13
C GLY A 88 -4.28 10.68 -15.72
N ASP A 89 -4.08 10.17 -14.52
CA ASP A 89 -4.82 9.04 -13.96
C ASP A 89 -6.05 9.53 -13.17
N GLN A 90 -7.08 8.69 -13.05
CA GLN A 90 -8.21 8.86 -12.14
C GLN A 90 -8.48 7.56 -11.41
N ILE A 91 -9.04 7.67 -10.20
CA ILE A 91 -9.54 6.51 -9.46
C ILE A 91 -10.98 6.27 -9.87
N TYR A 92 -11.27 5.04 -10.30
CA TYR A 92 -12.60 4.59 -10.64
C TYR A 92 -13.08 3.53 -9.65
N ARG A 93 -14.40 3.44 -9.51
CA ARG A 93 -15.07 2.25 -8.96
C ARG A 93 -15.99 1.64 -10.00
N THR A 94 -16.09 0.32 -10.01
CA THR A 94 -17.12 -0.42 -10.73
C THR A 94 -17.87 -1.34 -9.77
N ASP A 95 -19.18 -1.16 -9.68
CA ASP A 95 -20.07 -2.14 -9.02
C ASP A 95 -20.13 -3.39 -9.90
N LEU A 96 -19.71 -4.54 -9.39
CA LEU A 96 -19.61 -5.77 -10.17
C LEU A 96 -20.94 -6.51 -10.35
N GLN A 97 -21.98 -6.10 -9.64
CA GLN A 97 -23.33 -6.64 -9.81
C GLN A 97 -24.08 -5.90 -10.92
N THR A 98 -23.92 -4.58 -11.00
CA THR A 98 -24.60 -3.74 -12.00
C THR A 98 -23.73 -3.39 -13.20
N ASN A 99 -22.41 -3.57 -13.08
CA ASN A 99 -21.39 -3.10 -14.02
C ASN A 99 -21.37 -1.57 -14.20
N GLU A 100 -21.85 -0.83 -13.20
CA GLU A 100 -21.84 0.64 -13.20
C GLU A 100 -20.45 1.16 -12.82
N GLU A 101 -19.80 1.89 -13.73
CA GLU A 101 -18.51 2.56 -13.53
C GLU A 101 -18.74 4.01 -13.07
N THR A 102 -17.98 4.46 -12.08
CA THR A 102 -18.00 5.85 -11.58
C THR A 102 -16.58 6.34 -11.33
N ALA A 103 -16.21 7.50 -11.88
CA ALA A 103 -14.99 8.20 -11.51
C ALA A 103 -15.13 8.81 -10.11
N LEU A 104 -14.13 8.62 -9.24
CA LEU A 104 -14.14 9.10 -7.86
C LEU A 104 -13.30 10.36 -7.64
N THR A 105 -12.41 10.68 -8.57
CA THR A 105 -11.50 11.82 -8.44
C THR A 105 -11.51 12.64 -9.72
N GLU A 106 -11.13 13.91 -9.62
CA GLU A 106 -10.61 14.69 -10.75
C GLU A 106 -9.27 14.11 -11.24
N PRO A 107 -8.74 14.54 -12.41
CA PRO A 107 -7.48 14.03 -12.94
C PRO A 107 -6.29 14.24 -12.00
N LEU A 108 -5.56 13.16 -11.73
CA LEU A 108 -4.34 13.06 -10.94
C LEU A 108 -3.14 12.85 -11.88
N THR A 109 -1.93 13.12 -11.41
CA THR A 109 -0.70 12.83 -12.17
C THR A 109 -0.43 11.32 -12.17
N ALA A 110 -0.50 10.70 -11.00
CA ALA A 110 -0.29 9.28 -10.78
C ALA A 110 -0.95 8.86 -9.46
N VAL A 111 -1.33 7.58 -9.35
CA VAL A 111 -1.82 6.97 -8.12
C VAL A 111 -0.87 5.83 -7.74
N ASN A 112 -0.52 5.73 -6.46
CA ASN A 112 0.40 4.70 -5.95
C ASN A 112 -0.27 3.71 -4.99
N TYR A 113 -1.37 4.09 -4.33
CA TYR A 113 -2.09 3.22 -3.42
C TYR A 113 -3.60 3.50 -3.48
N ILE A 114 -4.41 2.46 -3.36
CA ILE A 114 -5.87 2.51 -3.19
C ILE A 114 -6.26 1.49 -2.11
N TYR A 115 -7.01 1.93 -1.10
CA TYR A 115 -7.49 1.07 -0.02
C TYR A 115 -8.92 1.47 0.39
N PRO A 116 -9.96 0.73 -0.04
CA PRO A 116 -11.31 0.97 0.40
C PRO A 116 -11.50 0.48 1.85
N LEU A 117 -12.10 1.34 2.67
CA LEU A 117 -12.66 1.02 3.98
C LEU A 117 -14.19 0.98 3.87
N GLU A 118 -14.92 0.74 4.96
CA GLU A 118 -16.38 0.72 4.93
C GLU A 118 -16.98 2.04 4.40
N ASP A 119 -16.60 3.16 5.00
CA ASP A 119 -17.21 4.48 4.77
C ASP A 119 -16.40 5.40 3.83
N ARG A 120 -15.15 5.04 3.52
CA ARG A 120 -14.24 5.88 2.74
C ARG A 120 -13.32 5.06 1.83
N VAL A 121 -12.68 5.73 0.89
CA VAL A 121 -11.58 5.17 0.09
C VAL A 121 -10.32 5.96 0.40
N LEU A 122 -9.32 5.31 1.00
CA LEU A 122 -8.00 5.89 1.16
C LEU A 122 -7.22 5.73 -0.13
N PHE A 123 -6.41 6.73 -0.47
CA PHE A 123 -5.53 6.66 -1.62
C PHE A 123 -4.27 7.49 -1.40
N VAL A 124 -3.20 7.13 -2.09
CA VAL A 124 -1.99 7.95 -2.15
C VAL A 124 -1.72 8.27 -3.60
N ALA A 125 -1.70 9.56 -3.93
CA ALA A 125 -1.58 10.02 -5.31
C ALA A 125 -0.79 11.33 -5.42
N CYS A 126 -0.24 11.55 -6.60
CA CYS A 126 0.34 12.82 -6.98
C CYS A 126 -0.74 13.68 -7.63
N LEU A 127 -1.08 14.80 -6.99
CA LEU A 127 -2.07 15.73 -7.54
C LEU A 127 -1.54 16.40 -8.81
N LYS A 128 -2.44 16.80 -9.72
CA LYS A 128 -2.06 17.47 -10.96
C LYS A 128 -1.27 18.74 -10.68
N GLY A 129 -0.09 18.86 -11.28
CA GLY A 129 0.81 20.00 -11.08
C GLY A 129 1.68 19.95 -9.82
N MET A 130 1.55 18.90 -9.00
CA MET A 130 2.42 18.65 -7.86
C MET A 130 3.51 17.63 -8.20
N ARG A 131 4.47 17.44 -7.28
CA ARG A 131 5.55 16.44 -7.41
C ARG A 131 5.56 15.40 -6.29
N ASN A 132 4.85 15.68 -5.20
CA ASN A 132 4.80 14.85 -4.01
C ASN A 132 3.55 13.97 -3.99
N LEU A 133 3.69 12.78 -3.41
CA LEU A 133 2.60 11.85 -3.16
C LEU A 133 1.89 12.24 -1.87
N ARG A 134 0.56 12.43 -1.93
CA ARG A 134 -0.29 12.81 -0.79
C ARG A 134 -1.29 11.73 -0.47
N LEU A 135 -1.55 11.53 0.82
CA LEU A 135 -2.65 10.69 1.31
C LEU A 135 -3.93 11.50 1.21
N GLY A 136 -4.93 10.94 0.54
CA GLY A 136 -6.30 11.43 0.51
C GLY A 136 -7.29 10.39 0.99
N ALA A 137 -8.46 10.86 1.41
CA ALA A 137 -9.61 10.05 1.75
C ALA A 137 -10.84 10.58 1.02
N ILE A 138 -11.57 9.68 0.36
CA ILE A 138 -12.85 9.97 -0.30
C ILE A 138 -13.97 9.46 0.58
N ASP A 139 -14.85 10.33 1.07
CA ASP A 139 -16.08 9.91 1.75
C ASP A 139 -17.01 9.23 0.73
N LYS A 140 -17.38 7.96 0.96
CA LYS A 140 -18.18 7.20 -0.02
C LYS A 140 -19.61 7.73 -0.16
N LYS A 141 -20.13 8.42 0.85
CA LYS A 141 -21.50 8.93 0.88
C LYS A 141 -21.62 10.28 0.20
N THR A 142 -20.68 11.20 0.45
CA THR A 142 -20.74 12.56 -0.11
C THR A 142 -19.89 12.70 -1.37
N GLY A 143 -18.87 11.87 -1.53
CA GLY A 143 -17.86 12.02 -2.59
C GLY A 143 -16.80 13.08 -2.27
N ASP A 144 -16.85 13.69 -1.08
CA ASP A 144 -15.88 14.72 -0.69
C ASP A 144 -14.49 14.11 -0.47
N ILE A 145 -13.47 14.85 -0.87
CA ILE A 145 -12.07 14.45 -0.72
C ILE A 145 -11.40 15.32 0.34
N SER A 146 -10.80 14.68 1.34
CA SER A 146 -9.86 15.30 2.27
C SER A 146 -8.44 14.82 2.00
N TYR A 147 -7.46 15.64 2.34
CA TYR A 147 -6.05 15.28 2.24
C TYR A 147 -5.40 15.38 3.60
N TRP A 148 -4.47 14.46 3.87
CA TRP A 148 -3.62 14.55 5.04
C TRP A 148 -2.67 15.74 4.88
N GLU A 149 -2.48 16.44 5.99
CA GLU A 149 -1.57 17.57 6.10
C GLU A 149 -0.71 17.35 7.35
N PRO A 150 0.62 17.29 7.22
CA PRO A 150 1.47 17.29 8.39
C PRO A 150 1.26 18.60 9.16
N GLU A 151 1.18 18.50 10.48
CA GLU A 151 1.15 19.69 11.34
C GLU A 151 2.42 20.53 11.11
N PRO A 152 2.37 21.87 11.28
CA PRO A 152 3.52 22.75 10.99
C PRO A 152 4.81 22.43 11.76
N ASP A 153 4.72 21.71 12.88
CA ASP A 153 5.87 21.25 13.66
C ASP A 153 6.34 19.83 13.30
N MET A 154 5.56 19.10 12.49
CA MET A 154 5.90 17.80 11.90
C MET A 154 6.64 18.00 10.58
N GLU A 155 7.77 18.71 10.60
CA GLU A 155 8.60 18.91 9.40
C GLU A 155 9.34 17.61 9.04
N PRO A 156 9.09 16.99 7.86
CA PRO A 156 9.86 15.85 7.40
C PRO A 156 11.33 16.28 7.20
N GLY A 157 12.23 15.84 8.08
CA GLY A 157 13.66 16.15 7.96
C GLY A 157 14.12 17.51 8.52
N GLY A 158 13.34 18.16 9.41
CA GLY A 158 13.83 19.21 10.33
C GLY A 158 14.32 20.53 9.70
N SER A 159 13.67 21.01 8.64
CA SER A 159 14.04 22.25 7.94
C SER A 159 12.88 23.24 7.93
N ARG A 160 13.06 24.39 8.60
CA ARG A 160 12.11 25.52 8.83
C ARG A 160 11.42 26.17 7.61
N HIS A 161 11.45 25.51 6.46
CA HIS A 161 11.06 26.02 5.14
C HIS A 161 10.20 25.04 4.31
N GLY A 162 9.89 23.84 4.83
CA GLY A 162 9.08 22.83 4.11
C GLY A 162 7.68 22.73 4.70
N GLY A 163 6.68 23.30 4.04
CA GLY A 163 5.27 23.13 4.41
C GLY A 163 4.68 21.80 3.91
N VAL A 164 3.34 21.67 3.97
CA VAL A 164 2.56 20.53 3.44
C VAL A 164 2.95 20.13 2.01
N GLU A 165 3.40 21.08 1.20
CA GLU A 165 3.84 20.88 -0.20
C GLU A 165 5.17 20.11 -0.33
N ASP A 166 5.94 19.99 0.75
CA ASP A 166 7.24 19.32 0.76
C ASP A 166 7.16 17.84 1.20
N ALA A 167 6.10 17.46 1.91
CA ALA A 167 5.92 16.09 2.38
C ALA A 167 5.49 15.16 1.24
N SER A 168 6.22 14.06 1.05
CA SER A 168 5.91 13.02 0.07
C SER A 168 5.86 11.66 0.74
N ILE A 169 4.82 10.88 0.43
CA ILE A 169 4.60 9.54 0.97
C ILE A 169 5.33 8.50 0.11
N GLU A 170 6.19 7.72 0.75
CA GLU A 170 6.92 6.61 0.12
C GLU A 170 6.16 5.29 0.25
N ALA A 171 5.68 5.01 1.47
CA ALA A 171 5.03 3.75 1.81
C ALA A 171 3.79 4.00 2.67
N PHE A 172 2.79 3.13 2.49
CA PHE A 172 1.47 3.22 3.10
C PHE A 172 1.01 1.82 3.52
N THR A 173 0.43 1.71 4.71
CA THR A 173 -0.30 0.50 5.13
C THR A 173 -1.44 0.88 6.07
N VAL A 174 -2.45 0.00 6.15
CA VAL A 174 -3.64 0.18 6.96
C VAL A 174 -3.70 -0.94 7.99
N ASP A 175 -3.98 -0.57 9.24
CA ASP A 175 -4.32 -1.48 10.32
C ASP A 175 -5.80 -1.32 10.66
N GLU A 176 -6.63 -2.16 10.02
CA GLU A 176 -8.07 -2.15 10.23
C GLU A 176 -8.48 -2.53 11.65
N ALA A 177 -7.69 -3.36 12.34
CA ALA A 177 -8.02 -3.80 13.70
C ALA A 177 -7.94 -2.65 14.72
N HIS A 178 -7.05 -1.69 14.48
CA HIS A 178 -6.83 -0.54 15.36
C HIS A 178 -7.29 0.79 14.75
N GLU A 179 -7.89 0.76 13.56
CA GLU A 179 -8.31 1.95 12.79
C GLU A 179 -7.17 2.96 12.62
N ARG A 180 -6.02 2.48 12.14
CA ARG A 180 -4.80 3.28 11.95
C ARG A 180 -4.24 3.17 10.54
N ILE A 181 -3.57 4.24 10.14
CA ILE A 181 -2.79 4.33 8.90
C ILE A 181 -1.35 4.58 9.30
N TYR A 182 -0.43 3.85 8.68
CA TYR A 182 1.00 4.07 8.85
C TYR A 182 1.62 4.55 7.53
N LEU A 183 2.42 5.60 7.62
CA LEU A 183 3.01 6.29 6.47
C LEU A 183 4.52 6.42 6.65
N SER A 184 5.30 6.08 5.63
CA SER A 184 6.69 6.53 5.51
C SER A 184 6.71 7.82 4.70
N VAL A 185 7.18 8.92 5.29
CA VAL A 185 7.14 10.25 4.69
C VAL A 185 8.53 10.86 4.66
N PHE A 186 8.89 11.52 3.57
CA PHE A 186 10.14 12.26 3.41
C PHE A 186 9.91 13.64 2.81
N SER A 187 10.94 14.48 2.80
CA SER A 187 10.92 15.80 2.14
C SER A 187 11.35 15.70 0.68
N GLU A 188 10.44 16.03 -0.25
CA GLU A 188 10.70 16.04 -1.68
C GLU A 188 11.75 17.09 -2.06
N GLY A 189 11.75 18.25 -1.40
CA GLY A 189 12.76 19.29 -1.55
C GLY A 189 14.15 18.83 -1.12
N LYS A 190 14.27 18.08 -0.01
CA LYS A 190 15.56 17.48 0.40
C LYS A 190 16.03 16.43 -0.59
N ARG A 191 15.12 15.59 -1.08
CA ARG A 191 15.43 14.62 -2.15
C ARG A 191 15.93 15.33 -3.41
N GLN A 192 15.20 16.34 -3.88
CA GLN A 192 15.55 17.11 -5.08
C GLN A 192 16.90 17.81 -4.92
N HIS A 193 17.13 18.46 -3.77
CA HIS A 193 18.42 19.08 -3.46
C HIS A 193 19.57 18.07 -3.53
N SER A 194 19.36 16.86 -3.00
CA SER A 194 20.34 15.77 -3.06
C SER A 194 20.62 15.33 -4.51
N ILE A 195 19.58 15.17 -5.34
CA ILE A 195 19.71 14.84 -6.77
C ILE A 195 20.52 15.91 -7.52
N GLU A 196 20.26 17.18 -7.25
CA GLU A 196 20.94 18.31 -7.93
C GLU A 196 22.41 18.45 -7.54
N ASN A 197 22.77 18.05 -6.32
CA ASN A 197 24.12 18.23 -5.77
C ASN A 197 24.96 16.96 -5.73
N GLN A 198 24.42 15.79 -6.10
CA GLN A 198 25.12 14.50 -6.03
C GLN A 198 26.39 14.41 -6.89
N ASN A 199 26.60 15.31 -7.86
CA ASN A 199 27.77 15.32 -8.75
C ASN A 199 28.53 16.67 -8.70
N ASN A 200 28.52 17.34 -7.54
CA ASN A 200 29.21 18.61 -7.36
C ASN A 200 30.75 18.45 -7.26
N GLN A 201 31.47 19.55 -7.05
CA GLN A 201 32.94 19.56 -6.98
C GLN A 201 33.51 18.71 -5.83
N ASP A 202 32.69 18.35 -4.83
CA ASP A 202 33.08 17.59 -3.64
C ASP A 202 33.10 16.07 -3.88
N GLY A 203 32.72 15.60 -5.08
CA GLY A 203 32.79 14.19 -5.46
C GLY A 203 31.65 13.74 -6.37
N GLN A 204 31.85 12.62 -7.09
CA GLN A 204 30.77 11.98 -7.85
C GLN A 204 29.97 11.03 -6.96
N ASN A 205 28.65 10.99 -7.18
CA ASN A 205 27.71 10.10 -6.48
C ASN A 205 27.56 10.36 -4.96
N ASN A 206 27.54 11.63 -4.56
CA ASN A 206 27.37 12.09 -3.18
C ASN A 206 25.89 12.20 -2.76
N PHE A 207 24.99 11.39 -3.33
CA PHE A 207 23.58 11.43 -2.99
C PHE A 207 23.37 11.16 -1.49
N GLN A 208 22.72 12.08 -0.80
CA GLN A 208 22.27 11.94 0.57
C GLN A 208 20.81 11.52 0.61
N MET A 209 20.52 10.42 1.30
CA MET A 209 19.15 9.98 1.53
C MET A 209 18.41 11.02 2.38
N PRO A 210 17.21 11.49 1.97
CA PRO A 210 16.39 12.28 2.86
C PRO A 210 16.03 11.46 4.11
N ILE A 211 15.76 12.14 5.23
CA ILE A 211 15.23 11.46 6.41
C ILE A 211 13.80 11.03 6.09
N HIS A 212 13.52 9.73 6.23
CA HIS A 212 12.18 9.18 6.22
C HIS A 212 11.67 9.10 7.66
N THR A 213 10.48 9.65 7.91
CA THR A 213 9.78 9.54 9.19
C THR A 213 8.56 8.65 9.01
N VAL A 214 8.40 7.67 9.89
CA VAL A 214 7.19 6.86 9.96
C VAL A 214 6.19 7.55 10.89
N TYR A 215 5.00 7.83 10.38
CA TYR A 215 3.88 8.43 11.09
C TYR A 215 2.74 7.43 11.28
N GLU A 216 2.00 7.59 12.37
CA GLU A 216 0.67 7.02 12.58
C GLU A 216 -0.36 8.13 12.39
N THR A 217 -1.48 7.85 11.72
CA THR A 217 -2.65 8.74 11.67
C THR A 217 -3.96 7.94 11.69
N ASP A 218 -5.06 8.60 12.04
CA ASP A 218 -6.39 8.02 12.04
C ASP A 218 -7.06 8.12 10.66
N TYR A 219 -8.18 7.42 10.45
CA TYR A 219 -8.90 7.44 9.17
C TYR A 219 -9.45 8.81 8.79
N ALA A 220 -9.69 9.69 9.77
CA ALA A 220 -10.11 11.07 9.53
C ALA A 220 -8.94 11.99 9.12
N LEU A 221 -7.70 11.52 9.18
CA LEU A 221 -6.48 12.24 8.84
C LEU A 221 -6.22 13.45 9.76
N GLN A 222 -6.65 13.38 11.02
CA GLN A 222 -6.60 14.49 11.98
C GLN A 222 -5.64 14.24 13.14
N HIS A 223 -5.48 12.99 13.56
CA HIS A 223 -4.71 12.65 14.74
C HIS A 223 -3.42 11.95 14.35
N THR A 224 -2.37 12.76 14.10
CA THR A 224 -1.08 12.27 13.62
C THR A 224 -0.01 12.29 14.71
N GLU A 225 0.79 11.23 14.80
CA GLU A 225 2.02 11.22 15.61
C GLU A 225 3.19 10.61 14.84
N SER A 226 4.42 11.05 15.13
CA SER A 226 5.63 10.40 14.61
C SER A 226 6.03 9.24 15.51
N LEU A 227 6.39 8.12 14.87
CA LEU A 227 6.84 6.91 15.56
C LEU A 227 8.37 6.88 15.62
N PHE A 228 9.02 6.98 14.46
CA PHE A 228 10.48 7.00 14.34
C PHE A 228 10.94 7.62 13.02
N SER A 229 12.24 7.94 12.94
CA SER A 229 12.86 8.52 11.74
C SER A 229 14.19 7.85 11.42
N GLU A 230 14.47 7.68 10.13
CA GLU A 230 15.69 7.06 9.63
C GLU A 230 16.29 7.85 8.47
N PRO A 231 17.63 8.02 8.43
CA PRO A 231 18.34 8.53 7.25
C PRO A 231 18.54 7.43 6.20
N GLU A 232 17.54 6.58 6.01
CA GLU A 232 17.51 5.46 5.06
C GLU A 232 16.19 5.51 4.29
N TRP A 233 16.17 4.90 3.11
CA TRP A 233 14.97 4.77 2.29
C TRP A 233 14.02 3.76 2.95
N VAL A 234 13.06 4.25 3.74
CA VAL A 234 12.02 3.42 4.34
C VAL A 234 10.92 3.17 3.30
N ARG A 235 11.03 2.04 2.59
CA ARG A 235 10.29 1.72 1.35
C ARG A 235 9.05 0.84 1.53
N THR A 236 8.91 0.26 2.71
CA THR A 236 7.77 -0.61 3.05
C THR A 236 7.47 -0.40 4.52
N VAL A 237 6.19 -0.26 4.85
CA VAL A 237 5.68 -0.22 6.23
C VAL A 237 4.58 -1.26 6.33
N MET A 238 4.53 -1.99 7.44
CA MET A 238 3.59 -3.08 7.70
C MET A 238 3.09 -2.99 9.15
N ALA A 239 1.85 -3.42 9.40
CA ALA A 239 1.28 -3.50 10.74
C ALA A 239 1.08 -4.95 11.19
N ASN A 240 1.50 -5.27 12.42
CA ASN A 240 1.33 -6.58 13.05
C ASN A 240 1.07 -6.44 14.55
N GLY A 241 -0.22 -6.46 14.95
CA GLY A 241 -0.61 -6.23 16.34
C GLY A 241 -0.15 -4.86 16.83
N ASP A 242 0.52 -4.81 17.99
CA ASP A 242 1.07 -3.57 18.56
C ASP A 242 2.42 -3.14 17.94
N HIS A 243 2.85 -3.80 16.88
CA HIS A 243 4.12 -3.51 16.21
C HIS A 243 3.92 -2.89 14.83
N VAL A 244 4.75 -1.87 14.54
CA VAL A 244 4.91 -1.30 13.19
C VAL A 244 6.27 -1.73 12.67
N LEU A 245 6.26 -2.44 11.56
CA LEU A 245 7.47 -2.93 10.94
C LEU A 245 7.77 -2.14 9.68
N ALA A 246 9.05 -1.92 9.40
CA ALA A 246 9.48 -1.26 8.19
C ALA A 246 10.72 -1.92 7.59
N LEU A 247 10.79 -1.94 6.26
CA LEU A 247 11.99 -2.30 5.52
C LEU A 247 12.66 -1.03 5.01
N SER A 248 13.93 -0.84 5.37
CA SER A 248 14.73 0.30 4.92
C SER A 248 15.99 -0.12 4.18
N ASP A 249 16.44 0.75 3.27
CA ASP A 249 17.68 0.58 2.54
C ASP A 249 18.55 1.83 2.60
N LYS A 250 19.87 1.65 2.58
CA LYS A 250 20.82 2.77 2.55
C LYS A 250 20.82 3.54 1.23
N ARG A 251 20.27 2.96 0.16
CA ARG A 251 20.27 3.49 -1.20
C ARG A 251 18.98 3.13 -1.92
N TYR A 252 18.51 4.03 -2.78
CA TYR A 252 17.41 3.75 -3.69
C TYR A 252 17.80 2.64 -4.66
N ASN A 253 16.90 1.68 -4.85
CA ASN A 253 16.97 0.62 -5.84
C ASN A 253 18.30 -0.15 -5.86
N ASP A 254 18.98 -0.29 -4.72
CA ASP A 254 20.19 -1.12 -4.61
C ASP A 254 19.80 -2.57 -4.28
N PRO A 255 19.91 -3.51 -5.23
CA PRO A 255 19.55 -4.91 -4.99
C PRO A 255 20.63 -5.68 -4.22
N THR A 256 21.83 -5.09 -4.04
CA THR A 256 23.00 -5.78 -3.47
C THR A 256 23.13 -5.57 -1.96
N GLY A 257 22.61 -4.47 -1.45
CA GLY A 257 22.54 -4.19 -0.02
C GLY A 257 21.42 -5.00 0.64
N ALA A 258 21.73 -5.66 1.76
CA ALA A 258 20.70 -6.21 2.61
C ALA A 258 19.86 -5.06 3.19
N SER A 259 18.52 -5.18 3.10
CA SER A 259 17.61 -4.26 3.77
C SER A 259 17.75 -4.39 5.30
N THR A 260 17.37 -3.35 6.03
CA THR A 260 17.19 -3.40 7.48
C THR A 260 15.69 -3.61 7.76
N LEU A 261 15.36 -4.59 8.60
CA LEU A 261 14.05 -4.70 9.23
C LEU A 261 14.07 -3.89 10.52
N ILE A 262 13.20 -2.90 10.59
CA ILE A 262 12.95 -2.07 11.76
C ILE A 262 11.64 -2.54 12.37
N ASP A 263 11.68 -2.94 13.64
CA ASP A 263 10.54 -3.33 14.44
C ASP A 263 10.32 -2.26 15.52
N TYR A 264 9.22 -1.51 15.40
CA TYR A 264 8.80 -0.51 16.37
C TYR A 264 7.66 -1.06 17.22
N ASP A 265 7.93 -1.25 18.51
CA ASP A 265 6.95 -1.61 19.53
C ASP A 265 6.19 -0.34 19.97
N ARG A 266 4.88 -0.27 19.69
CA ARG A 266 4.06 0.90 20.01
C ARG A 266 3.81 1.06 21.50
N GLU A 267 3.67 -0.05 22.25
CA GLU A 267 3.40 -0.04 23.69
C GLU A 267 4.61 0.53 24.45
N HIS A 268 5.80 0.02 24.13
CA HIS A 268 7.04 0.40 24.82
C HIS A 268 7.79 1.56 24.13
N ARG A 269 7.33 1.99 22.96
CA ARG A 269 7.97 3.02 22.11
C ARG A 269 9.45 2.72 21.88
N SER A 270 9.74 1.47 21.52
CA SER A 270 11.12 0.98 21.39
C SER A 270 11.37 0.42 19.99
N ILE A 271 12.63 0.46 19.55
CA ILE A 271 13.04 0.02 18.22
C ILE A 271 14.05 -1.11 18.32
N VAL A 272 13.81 -2.17 17.58
CA VAL A 272 14.80 -3.22 17.27
C VAL A 272 15.11 -3.18 15.78
N LYS A 273 16.39 -3.22 15.41
CA LYS A 273 16.83 -3.27 14.01
C LYS A 273 17.58 -4.56 13.76
N THR A 274 17.18 -5.28 12.72
CA THR A 274 17.83 -6.53 12.30
C THR A 274 18.07 -6.53 10.79
N PRO A 275 19.12 -7.21 10.28
CA PRO A 275 19.27 -7.38 8.85
C PRO A 275 18.13 -8.24 8.27
N TRP A 276 17.52 -7.79 7.18
CA TRP A 276 16.64 -8.61 6.35
C TRP A 276 17.49 -9.48 5.43
N THR A 277 17.58 -10.77 5.74
CA THR A 277 18.45 -11.71 5.01
C THR A 277 17.73 -12.50 3.92
N ALA A 278 16.42 -12.32 3.77
CA ALA A 278 15.63 -12.99 2.74
C ALA A 278 15.62 -12.19 1.43
N SER A 279 15.06 -12.77 0.37
CA SER A 279 14.81 -12.05 -0.89
C SER A 279 14.09 -10.72 -0.67
N ARG A 280 14.44 -9.74 -1.49
CA ARG A 280 13.90 -8.39 -1.42
C ARG A 280 12.42 -8.40 -1.81
N LEU A 281 11.56 -7.91 -0.92
CA LEU A 281 10.16 -7.59 -1.22
C LEU A 281 10.08 -6.30 -2.05
N GLN A 282 9.07 -6.17 -2.90
CA GLN A 282 8.77 -4.94 -3.64
C GLN A 282 8.45 -3.78 -2.69
N VAL A 283 8.69 -2.55 -3.16
CA VAL A 283 8.32 -1.31 -2.45
C VAL A 283 6.81 -1.30 -2.21
N GLY A 284 6.35 -0.96 -1.00
CA GLY A 284 4.93 -0.79 -0.70
C GLY A 284 4.06 -2.06 -0.64
N ASP A 285 4.45 -3.15 -1.30
CA ASP A 285 3.58 -4.31 -1.55
C ASP A 285 3.89 -5.51 -0.64
N ALA A 286 3.87 -5.29 0.69
CA ALA A 286 4.00 -6.37 1.66
C ALA A 286 3.05 -6.16 2.85
N ASN A 287 2.43 -7.24 3.31
CA ASN A 287 1.43 -7.21 4.38
C ASN A 287 1.53 -8.48 5.24
N TYR A 288 1.36 -8.32 6.54
CA TYR A 288 1.19 -9.46 7.44
C TYR A 288 -0.17 -10.13 7.23
N ALA A 289 -0.17 -11.46 7.27
CA ALA A 289 -1.37 -12.25 7.51
C ALA A 289 -1.90 -12.00 8.94
N SER A 290 -3.17 -12.32 9.18
CA SER A 290 -3.80 -12.15 10.50
C SER A 290 -3.17 -12.99 11.61
N ASP A 291 -2.42 -14.06 11.29
CA ASP A 291 -1.69 -14.86 12.27
C ASP A 291 -0.38 -14.21 12.75
N GLY A 292 0.07 -13.14 12.09
CA GLY A 292 1.30 -12.44 12.40
C GLY A 292 2.59 -13.20 12.07
N LYS A 293 2.49 -14.35 11.38
CA LYS A 293 3.62 -15.26 11.08
C LYS A 293 4.02 -15.29 9.62
N ILE A 294 3.07 -14.97 8.74
CA ILE A 294 3.28 -14.93 7.30
C ILE A 294 3.28 -13.48 6.82
N ILE A 295 4.27 -13.12 6.01
CA ILE A 295 4.26 -11.89 5.21
C ILE A 295 3.93 -12.27 3.77
N TYR A 296 2.83 -11.75 3.24
CA TYR A 296 2.56 -11.81 1.82
C TYR A 296 3.16 -10.60 1.14
N GLY A 297 3.83 -10.80 0.00
CA GLY A 297 4.35 -9.69 -0.76
C GLY A 297 4.77 -10.07 -2.17
N ILE A 298 4.98 -9.05 -2.99
CA ILE A 298 5.59 -9.24 -4.31
C ILE A 298 7.10 -9.37 -4.12
N ALA A 299 7.69 -10.41 -4.68
CA ALA A 299 9.13 -10.64 -4.62
C ALA A 299 9.64 -11.27 -5.90
N ILE A 300 10.96 -11.27 -6.08
CA ILE A 300 11.66 -12.12 -7.05
C ILE A 300 12.38 -13.20 -6.27
N VAL A 301 11.98 -14.45 -6.47
CA VAL A 301 12.59 -15.64 -5.86
C VAL A 301 12.90 -16.61 -6.99
N ASP A 302 14.14 -17.12 -7.04
CA ASP A 302 14.62 -18.00 -8.11
C ASP A 302 14.31 -17.47 -9.52
N ASP A 303 14.62 -16.18 -9.74
CA ASP A 303 14.38 -15.42 -10.97
C ASP A 303 12.92 -15.31 -11.43
N LYS A 304 11.97 -15.59 -10.52
CA LYS A 304 10.53 -15.51 -10.81
C LYS A 304 9.85 -14.43 -9.96
N ARG A 305 9.22 -13.47 -10.62
CA ARG A 305 8.43 -12.42 -9.97
C ARG A 305 6.99 -12.88 -9.75
N GLY A 306 6.45 -12.60 -8.58
CA GLY A 306 5.06 -12.95 -8.27
C GLY A 306 4.69 -12.66 -6.83
N LEU A 307 3.51 -13.12 -6.42
CA LEU A 307 3.07 -13.16 -5.03
C LEU A 307 3.70 -14.35 -4.32
N TYR A 308 4.37 -14.06 -3.21
CA TYR A 308 4.95 -15.06 -2.33
C TYR A 308 4.45 -14.88 -0.89
N ALA A 309 4.43 -15.99 -0.15
CA ALA A 309 4.30 -16.02 1.29
C ALA A 309 5.68 -16.25 1.91
N TYR A 310 6.14 -15.33 2.75
CA TYR A 310 7.33 -15.49 3.56
C TYR A 310 6.94 -15.93 4.97
N ASP A 311 7.40 -17.11 5.37
CA ASP A 311 7.23 -17.63 6.74
C ASP A 311 8.37 -17.14 7.62
N ILE A 312 8.03 -16.44 8.70
CA ILE A 312 9.00 -15.83 9.62
C ILE A 312 9.70 -16.88 10.48
N ASP A 313 8.99 -17.94 10.87
CA ASP A 313 9.52 -19.00 11.75
C ASP A 313 10.57 -19.84 10.99
N THR A 314 10.33 -20.11 9.70
CA THR A 314 11.25 -20.90 8.86
C THR A 314 12.17 -20.08 7.98
N ALA A 315 11.97 -18.76 7.91
CA ALA A 315 12.70 -17.82 7.06
C ALA A 315 12.72 -18.22 5.58
N SER A 316 11.57 -18.67 5.05
CA SER A 316 11.48 -19.21 3.69
C SER A 316 10.28 -18.69 2.89
N PHE A 317 10.47 -18.52 1.58
CA PHE A 317 9.41 -18.17 0.66
C PHE A 317 8.69 -19.39 0.09
N THR A 318 7.36 -19.29 -0.02
CA THR A 318 6.51 -20.21 -0.77
C THR A 318 5.79 -19.43 -1.86
N ALA A 319 5.94 -19.86 -3.11
CA ALA A 319 5.22 -19.28 -4.26
C ALA A 319 3.71 -19.47 -4.09
N ARG A 320 2.93 -18.40 -4.30
CA ARG A 320 1.46 -18.43 -4.21
C ARG A 320 0.79 -18.13 -5.54
N PHE A 321 1.31 -17.13 -6.25
CA PHE A 321 0.90 -16.83 -7.61
C PHE A 321 2.10 -16.26 -8.38
N VAL A 322 2.58 -17.01 -9.37
CA VAL A 322 3.73 -16.66 -10.19
C VAL A 322 3.29 -16.83 -11.64
N PRO A 323 2.93 -15.74 -12.33
CA PRO A 323 2.40 -15.84 -13.67
C PRO A 323 3.52 -16.18 -14.67
N GLU A 324 3.18 -16.89 -15.75
CA GLU A 324 4.13 -17.24 -16.82
C GLU A 324 4.39 -16.06 -17.76
N ASP A 325 3.36 -15.26 -17.98
CA ASP A 325 3.32 -14.01 -18.73
C ASP A 325 2.87 -12.85 -17.82
N GLY A 326 3.01 -11.61 -18.30
CA GLY A 326 2.55 -10.45 -17.52
C GLY A 326 3.28 -10.24 -16.18
N PHE A 327 2.66 -9.42 -15.32
CA PHE A 327 3.26 -9.03 -14.04
C PHE A 327 2.21 -8.59 -12.99
N VAL A 328 2.44 -8.93 -11.72
CA VAL A 328 1.63 -8.46 -10.59
C VAL A 328 2.05 -7.04 -10.21
N ASN A 329 1.14 -6.08 -10.11
CA ASN A 329 1.49 -4.67 -9.87
C ASN A 329 1.43 -4.28 -8.39
N ASN A 330 0.36 -4.67 -7.70
CA ASN A 330 0.21 -4.46 -6.27
C ASN A 330 -0.52 -5.64 -5.62
N ILE A 331 -0.33 -5.80 -4.31
CA ILE A 331 -1.06 -6.77 -3.49
C ILE A 331 -1.49 -6.15 -2.17
N THR A 332 -2.67 -6.54 -1.68
CA THR A 332 -3.13 -6.17 -0.34
C THR A 332 -3.75 -7.38 0.35
N VAL A 333 -3.32 -7.66 1.58
CA VAL A 333 -3.98 -8.64 2.45
C VAL A 333 -5.14 -7.94 3.13
N VAL A 334 -6.35 -8.45 2.92
CA VAL A 334 -7.58 -7.95 3.54
C VAL A 334 -7.93 -8.88 4.70
N LYS A 335 -7.72 -8.38 5.92
CA LYS A 335 -7.95 -9.10 7.18
C LYS A 335 -9.44 -9.03 7.56
N ARG A 336 -10.04 -10.10 8.10
CA ARG A 336 -11.49 -10.13 8.39
C ARG A 336 -11.90 -10.86 9.66
#